data_AF-A0A0W0ZQL5-F1
#
_entry.id   AF-A0A0W0ZQL5-F1
#
_cell.length_a   1.000
_cell.length_b   1.000
_cell.length_c   1.000
_cell.angle_alpha   90.00
_cell.angle_beta   90.00
_cell.angle_gamma   90.00
#
_symmetry.space_group_name_H-M   'P 1'
#
loop_
_entity.id
_entity.type
_entity.pdbx_description
1 polymer ?
#
loop_
_entity_poly.entity_id
_entity_poly.type
_entity_poly.pdbx_seq_one_letter_code
_entity_poly.pdbx_strand_id
1 'polypeptide(L)'
;MVWDLGHYELIEEKKSMKKALKEGTLKFFLHEEKIKGGYAMTRTKQEKDTEQWVIFKLDDNQADAWKNPVSTKPNSVLTGRSLDEIAKEEKENE
;
A
#
# COMPACT_ATOMS: atom_id res chain seq x y z
N MET A 1 8.80 -3.72 10.16
CA MET A 1 8.65 -4.75 9.09
C MET A 1 8.47 -4.09 7.73
N VAL A 2 9.04 -4.64 6.65
CA VAL A 2 8.68 -4.30 5.27
C VAL A 2 7.80 -5.41 4.70
N TRP A 3 6.48 -5.19 4.66
CA TRP A 3 5.52 -6.24 4.30
C TRP A 3 5.33 -6.42 2.79
N ASP A 4 5.39 -5.36 2.00
CA ASP A 4 5.46 -5.42 0.54
C ASP A 4 6.42 -4.33 0.05
N LEU A 5 7.00 -4.51 -1.14
CA LEU A 5 7.96 -3.56 -1.70
C LEU A 5 7.92 -3.59 -3.22
N GLY A 6 7.91 -2.38 -3.80
CA GLY A 6 8.40 -2.17 -5.15
C GLY A 6 7.72 -0.99 -5.84
N HIS A 7 7.29 -1.17 -7.09
CA HIS A 7 7.03 -0.06 -8.00
C HIS A 7 5.54 0.25 -8.16
N TYR A 8 5.27 1.53 -8.36
CA TYR A 8 3.95 2.04 -8.69
C TYR A 8 4.02 2.94 -9.92
N GLU A 9 2.90 3.02 -10.63
CA GLU A 9 2.71 3.94 -11.74
C GLU A 9 1.36 4.63 -11.59
N LEU A 10 1.28 5.91 -11.92
CA LEU A 10 -0.03 6.58 -11.99
C LEU A 10 -0.78 6.07 -13.20
N ILE A 11 -2.07 5.76 -13.00
CA ILE A 11 -2.97 5.41 -14.12
C ILE A 11 -3.29 6.67 -14.95
N GLU A 12 -3.18 7.87 -14.36
CA GLU A 12 -3.34 9.15 -15.05
C GLU A 12 -2.00 9.69 -15.55
N GLU A 13 -1.67 9.47 -16.83
CA GLU A 13 -0.38 9.85 -17.44
C GLU A 13 -0.08 11.36 -17.41
N LYS A 14 -1.11 12.22 -17.40
CA LYS A 14 -0.94 13.69 -17.51
C LYS A 14 -0.66 14.38 -16.18
N LYS A 15 -0.53 13.63 -15.08
CA LYS A 15 -0.42 14.19 -13.73
C LYS A 15 0.79 13.62 -13.02
N SER A 16 1.54 14.47 -12.32
CA SER A 16 2.60 13.98 -11.43
C SER A 16 2.02 13.48 -10.12
N MET A 17 2.69 12.53 -9.46
CA MET A 17 2.30 12.02 -8.15
C MET A 17 2.11 13.15 -7.12
N LYS A 18 3.03 14.12 -7.11
CA LYS A 18 2.94 15.29 -6.24
C LYS A 18 1.65 16.11 -6.46
N LYS A 19 1.23 16.27 -7.72
CA LYS A 19 -0.02 16.98 -8.05
C LYS A 19 -1.25 16.15 -7.64
N ALA A 20 -1.21 14.83 -7.85
CA ALA A 20 -2.30 13.93 -7.46
C ALA A 20 -2.52 13.88 -5.94
N LEU A 21 -1.44 13.79 -5.16
CA LEU A 21 -1.49 13.87 -3.70
C LEU A 21 -2.04 15.23 -3.22
N LYS A 22 -1.57 16.34 -3.81
CA LYS A 22 -2.05 17.68 -3.44
C LYS A 22 -3.56 17.83 -3.67
N GLU A 23 -4.06 17.33 -4.79
CA GLU A 23 -5.47 17.37 -5.14
C GLU A 23 -6.34 16.41 -4.29
N GLY A 24 -5.74 15.50 -3.53
CA GLY A 24 -6.48 14.59 -2.67
C GLY A 24 -7.10 13.41 -3.41
N THR A 25 -6.69 13.13 -4.65
CA THR A 25 -7.22 12.02 -5.45
C THR A 25 -6.16 11.51 -6.41
N LEU A 26 -5.89 10.21 -6.33
CA LEU A 26 -4.95 9.51 -7.19
C LEU A 26 -5.43 8.09 -7.50
N LYS A 27 -5.11 7.64 -8.71
CA LYS A 27 -5.25 6.26 -9.16
C LYS A 27 -3.88 5.76 -9.59
N PHE A 28 -3.46 4.62 -9.08
CA PHE A 28 -2.14 4.06 -9.35
C PHE A 28 -2.20 2.54 -9.47
N PHE A 29 -1.27 1.99 -10.23
CA PHE A 29 -1.09 0.56 -10.42
C PHE A 29 0.13 0.09 -9.62
N LEU A 30 -0.02 -1.03 -8.91
CA LEU A 30 1.07 -1.70 -8.19
C LEU A 30 1.49 -2.96 -8.93
N HIS A 31 2.80 -3.16 -9.09
CA HIS A 31 3.37 -4.26 -9.88
C HIS A 31 3.77 -5.50 -9.04
N GLU A 32 3.60 -5.46 -7.70
CA GLU A 32 4.39 -6.27 -6.75
C GLU A 32 3.68 -7.45 -6.11
N GLU A 33 4.43 -8.38 -5.50
CA GLU A 33 4.00 -9.76 -5.32
C GLU A 33 2.80 -10.01 -4.37
N LYS A 34 2.55 -9.13 -3.40
CA LYS A 34 1.45 -9.33 -2.44
C LYS A 34 0.22 -8.53 -2.78
N ILE A 35 0.39 -7.26 -3.15
CA ILE A 35 -0.69 -6.42 -3.68
C ILE A 35 -0.37 -5.98 -5.11
N LYS A 36 -1.21 -6.42 -6.05
CA LYS A 36 -1.12 -6.09 -7.48
C LYS A 36 -2.35 -5.38 -7.97
N GLY A 37 -2.17 -4.60 -9.02
CA GLY A 37 -3.26 -3.99 -9.76
C GLY A 37 -3.48 -2.53 -9.41
N GLY A 38 -4.55 -2.00 -9.97
CA GLY A 38 -5.05 -0.67 -9.76
C GLY A 38 -5.65 -0.49 -8.37
N TYR A 39 -5.29 0.63 -7.76
CA TYR A 39 -5.85 1.19 -6.54
C TYR A 39 -6.21 2.63 -6.80
N ALA A 40 -7.18 3.11 -6.03
CA ALA A 40 -7.55 4.50 -6.02
C ALA A 40 -7.66 4.98 -4.58
N MET A 41 -7.18 6.19 -4.35
CA MET A 41 -7.09 6.78 -3.03
C MET A 41 -7.64 8.20 -3.07
N THR A 42 -8.55 8.48 -2.15
CA THR A 42 -9.25 9.77 -2.06
C THR A 42 -9.20 10.30 -0.64
N ARG A 43 -8.82 11.56 -0.49
CA ARG A 43 -8.83 12.29 0.78
C ARG A 43 -10.26 12.74 1.08
N THR A 44 -10.81 12.29 2.22
CA THR A 44 -12.18 12.59 2.63
C THR A 44 -12.25 13.77 3.61
N LYS A 45 -11.21 13.96 4.42
CA LYS A 45 -11.07 15.12 5.32
C LYS A 45 -9.63 15.62 5.35
N GLN A 46 -9.50 16.93 5.54
CA GLN A 46 -8.23 17.61 5.76
C GLN A 46 -8.44 18.66 6.83
N GLU A 47 -7.95 18.39 8.04
CA GLU A 47 -7.82 19.34 9.14
C GLU A 47 -6.34 19.70 9.33
N LYS A 48 -6.04 20.74 10.13
CA LYS A 48 -4.68 21.32 10.23
C LYS A 48 -3.57 20.29 10.46
N ASP A 49 -3.83 19.26 11.26
CA ASP A 49 -2.85 18.24 11.64
C ASP A 49 -3.27 16.80 11.28
N THR A 50 -4.43 16.63 10.64
CA THR A 50 -4.92 15.29 10.29
C THR A 50 -5.48 15.25 8.87
N GLU A 51 -5.03 14.26 8.11
CA GLU A 51 -5.61 13.90 6.81
C GLU A 51 -6.24 12.52 6.90
N GLN A 52 -7.48 12.39 6.44
CA GLN A 52 -8.15 11.10 6.34
C GLN A 52 -8.24 10.69 4.87
N TRP A 53 -7.71 9.52 4.58
CA TRP A 53 -7.69 8.94 3.24
C TRP A 53 -8.43 7.62 3.24
N VAL A 54 -9.17 7.39 2.17
CA VAL A 54 -9.78 6.09 1.88
C VAL A 54 -9.09 5.54 0.64
N ILE A 55 -8.66 4.28 0.73
CA ILE A 55 -8.09 3.53 -0.39
C ILE A 55 -9.04 2.40 -0.77
N PHE A 56 -9.22 2.18 -2.06
CA PHE A 56 -10.05 1.11 -2.61
C PHE A 56 -9.31 0.42 -3.75
N LYS A 57 -9.50 -0.90 -3.83
CA LYS A 57 -9.02 -1.71 -4.94
C LYS A 57 -9.90 -1.42 -6.16
N LEU A 58 -9.28 -1.12 -7.29
CA LEU A 58 -10.02 -0.98 -8.55
C LEU A 58 -10.43 -2.36 -9.06
N ASP A 59 -11.59 -2.40 -9.71
CA ASP A 59 -12.06 -3.57 -10.43
C ASP A 59 -11.20 -3.74 -11.69
N ASP A 60 -10.28 -4.70 -11.64
CA ASP A 60 -9.34 -5.03 -12.70
C ASP A 60 -9.01 -6.52 -12.69
N ASN A 61 -8.22 -6.96 -13.66
CA ASN A 61 -7.84 -8.37 -13.82
C ASN A 61 -7.05 -8.95 -12.63
N GLN A 62 -6.56 -8.13 -11.70
CA GLN A 62 -5.85 -8.56 -10.49
C GLN A 62 -6.76 -8.55 -9.25
N ALA A 63 -7.96 -7.96 -9.34
CA ALA A 63 -8.96 -7.94 -8.29
C ALA A 63 -9.52 -9.35 -8.09
N ASP A 64 -9.32 -9.88 -6.90
CA ASP A 64 -9.81 -11.20 -6.51
C ASP A 64 -10.34 -11.10 -5.07
N ALA A 65 -11.65 -11.22 -4.93
CA ALA A 65 -12.34 -11.11 -3.64
C ALA A 65 -11.94 -12.22 -2.65
N TRP A 66 -11.34 -13.31 -3.11
CA TRP A 66 -10.90 -14.42 -2.27
C TRP A 66 -9.46 -14.25 -1.77
N LYS A 67 -8.70 -13.29 -2.31
CA LYS A 67 -7.33 -13.03 -1.85
C LYS A 67 -7.34 -12.32 -0.50
N ASN A 68 -6.74 -12.96 0.49
CA ASN A 68 -6.40 -12.36 1.78
C ASN A 68 -4.88 -12.44 2.00
N PRO A 69 -4.08 -11.57 1.35
CA PRO A 69 -2.62 -11.63 1.44
C PRO A 69 -2.10 -11.36 2.85
N VAL A 70 -2.85 -10.67 3.70
CA VAL A 70 -2.49 -10.45 5.11
C VAL A 70 -2.40 -11.78 5.86
N SER A 71 -3.30 -12.72 5.55
CA SER A 71 -3.28 -14.06 6.14
C SER A 71 -2.33 -15.02 5.42
N THR A 72 -2.29 -15.00 4.08
CA THR A 72 -1.53 -15.99 3.30
C THR A 72 -0.07 -15.64 3.09
N LYS A 73 0.30 -14.35 3.20
CA LYS A 73 1.67 -13.83 3.03
C LYS A 73 2.06 -12.86 4.15
N PRO A 74 2.03 -13.27 5.44
CA PRO A 74 2.22 -12.34 6.58
C PRO A 74 3.64 -11.82 6.77
N ASN A 75 4.66 -12.52 6.25
CA ASN A 75 6.06 -12.27 6.59
C ASN A 75 6.71 -11.16 5.75
N SER A 76 7.79 -10.57 6.24
CA SER A 76 8.59 -9.53 5.56
C SER A 76 9.09 -9.99 4.17
N VAL A 77 8.98 -9.13 3.16
CA VAL A 77 9.54 -9.42 1.82
C VAL A 77 11.06 -9.32 1.77
N LEU A 78 11.67 -8.53 2.66
CA LEU A 78 13.13 -8.34 2.67
C LEU A 78 13.86 -9.42 3.46
N THR A 79 13.23 -9.91 4.52
CA THR A 79 13.92 -10.75 5.51
C THR A 79 13.22 -12.08 5.78
N GLY A 80 12.01 -12.30 5.26
CA GLY A 80 11.22 -13.50 5.53
C GLY A 80 10.68 -13.62 6.96
N ARG A 81 11.03 -12.69 7.86
CA ARG A 81 10.63 -12.69 9.27
C ARG A 81 9.17 -12.28 9.47
N SER A 82 8.56 -12.85 10.50
CA SER A 82 7.26 -12.47 11.04
C SER A 82 7.31 -11.16 11.85
N LEU A 83 6.15 -10.64 12.23
CA LEU A 83 6.02 -9.46 13.10
C LEU A 83 6.61 -9.75 14.49
N ASP A 84 6.34 -10.93 15.05
CA ASP A 84 6.81 -11.32 16.37
C ASP A 84 8.33 -11.46 16.45
N GLU A 85 8.95 -12.04 15.43
CA GLU A 85 10.42 -12.14 15.34
C GLU A 85 11.07 -10.75 15.28
N ILE A 86 10.51 -9.84 14.49
CA ILE A 86 11.02 -8.46 14.39
C ILE A 86 10.86 -7.73 15.74
N ALA A 87 9.71 -7.86 16.39
CA ALA A 87 9.47 -7.22 17.69
C ALA A 87 10.37 -7.78 18.80
N LYS A 88 10.71 -9.08 18.75
CA LYS A 88 11.64 -9.71 19.68
C LYS A 88 13.06 -9.18 19.50
N GLU A 89 13.55 -9.11 18.26
CA GLU A 89 14.88 -8.57 17.98
C GLU A 89 15.00 -7.09 18.35
N GLU A 90 13.99 -6.25 18.12
CA GLU A 90 14.03 -4.83 18.53
C GLU A 90 14.23 -4.69 20.04
N LYS A 91 13.56 -5.52 20.85
CA LYS A 91 13.73 -5.52 22.30
C LYS A 91 15.08 -6.06 22.78
N GLU A 92 15.72 -6.95 22.02
CA GLU A 92 17.05 -7.48 22.35
C GLU A 92 18.18 -6.50 21.98
N ASN A 93 17.90 -5.52 21.11
CA ASN A 93 18.84 -4.49 20.68
C ASN A 93 18.71 -3.16 21.45
N GLU A 94 17.71 -3.02 22.34
CA GLU A 94 17.57 -1.93 23.33
C GLU A 94 18.33 -2.26 24.63
#